data_AF-A0AAJ3D097-F1
#
_entry.id   AF-A0AAJ3D097-F1
#
_cell.length_a   1.000
_cell.length_b   1.000
_cell.length_c   1.000
_cell.angle_alpha   90.00
_cell.angle_beta   90.00
_cell.angle_gamma   90.00
#
_symmetry.space_group_name_H-M   'P 1'
#
loop_
_entity.id
_entity.type
_entity.pdbx_description
1 polymer ?
#
loop_
_entity_poly.entity_id
_entity_poly.type
_entity_poly.pdbx_seq_one_letter_code
_entity_poly.pdbx_strand_id
1 'polypeptide(L)'
;MSKIDYQKLREIAEKTKIAGETPVMPFDQRINALNDFMKHFSPDIALALLDERERNLQYIKSRDQENEDIALTVGKLRVELEATENNLIDSECHVAELEEALRDKQALLEASEKRIAEQSSIVTAAEKLVRCKGRYHSEQNYRALAALFGVTVPDLPPLQADD
;
A
#
# COMPACT_ATOMS: atom_id res chain seq x y z
N MET A 1 43.51 30.36 3.15
CA MET A 1 43.92 30.19 1.73
C MET A 1 43.71 31.53 1.05
N SER A 2 44.76 32.13 0.47
CA SER A 2 44.58 33.32 -0.35
C SER A 2 43.65 32.95 -1.50
N LYS A 3 42.55 33.69 -1.67
CA LYS A 3 41.57 33.40 -2.71
C LYS A 3 42.22 33.77 -4.05
N ILE A 4 42.59 32.78 -4.85
CA ILE A 4 43.10 33.02 -6.20
C ILE A 4 42.02 33.79 -6.96
N ASP A 5 42.40 34.92 -7.55
CA ASP A 5 41.51 35.67 -8.43
C ASP A 5 41.58 35.05 -9.83
N TYR A 6 40.73 34.04 -10.07
CA TYR A 6 40.70 33.30 -11.34
C TYR A 6 40.40 34.20 -12.53
N GLN A 7 39.58 35.24 -12.34
CA GLN A 7 39.21 36.15 -13.43
C GLN A 7 40.41 37.03 -13.81
N LYS A 8 41.07 37.63 -12.81
CA LYS A 8 42.29 38.41 -13.05
C LYS A 8 43.42 37.57 -13.62
N LEU A 9 43.58 36.34 -13.13
CA LEU A 9 44.60 35.42 -13.65
C LEU A 9 44.33 35.03 -15.10
N ARG A 10 43.06 34.77 -15.45
CA ARG A 10 42.64 34.50 -16.82
C ARG A 10 42.90 35.69 -17.75
N GLU A 11 42.52 36.89 -17.35
CA GLU A 11 42.72 38.10 -18.15
C GLU A 11 44.20 38.39 -18.41
N ILE A 12 45.06 38.20 -17.41
CA ILE A 12 46.51 38.40 -17.56
C ILE A 12 47.09 37.30 -18.47
N ALA A 13 46.70 36.04 -18.28
CA ALA A 13 47.14 34.94 -19.14
C ALA A 13 46.74 35.14 -20.61
N GLU A 14 45.52 35.61 -20.87
CA GLU A 14 45.04 35.92 -22.22
C GLU A 14 45.82 37.08 -22.86
N LYS A 15 46.08 38.17 -22.11
CA LYS A 15 46.91 39.29 -22.59
C LYS A 15 48.34 38.87 -22.93
N THR A 16 48.95 38.04 -22.09
CA THR A 16 50.33 37.56 -22.29
C THR A 16 50.43 36.58 -23.44
N LYS A 17 49.42 35.72 -23.63
CA LYS A 17 49.31 34.86 -24.81
C LYS A 17 49.32 35.68 -26.11
N ILE A 18 48.49 36.73 -26.19
CA ILE A 18 48.45 37.64 -27.35
C ILE A 18 49.82 38.30 -27.57
N ALA A 19 50.50 38.72 -26.51
CA ALA A 19 51.83 39.31 -26.60
C ALA A 19 52.89 38.36 -27.18
N GLY A 20 52.82 37.06 -26.86
CA GLY A 20 53.70 36.03 -27.39
C GLY A 20 53.41 35.63 -28.84
N GLU A 21 52.14 35.65 -29.25
CA GLU A 21 51.67 35.15 -30.56
C GLU A 21 51.60 36.24 -31.65
N THR A 22 51.50 37.52 -31.27
CA THR A 22 51.30 38.61 -32.25
C THR A 22 52.60 38.93 -33.03
N PRO A 23 52.60 38.97 -34.38
CA PRO A 23 53.81 39.16 -35.18
C PRO A 23 54.45 40.55 -35.08
N VAL A 24 53.65 41.59 -34.77
CA VAL A 24 54.10 42.99 -34.70
C VAL A 24 53.58 43.61 -33.40
N MET A 25 54.32 43.40 -32.31
CA MET A 25 54.10 44.08 -31.04
C MET A 25 55.40 44.80 -30.63
N PRO A 26 55.35 46.07 -30.19
CA PRO A 26 56.51 46.76 -29.64
C PRO A 26 57.15 45.95 -28.51
N PHE A 27 58.49 45.86 -28.51
CA PHE A 27 59.26 45.04 -27.57
C PHE A 27 58.92 45.35 -26.10
N ASP A 28 58.77 46.63 -25.76
CA ASP A 28 58.43 47.08 -24.40
C ASP A 28 57.04 46.60 -23.95
N GLN A 29 56.06 46.57 -24.86
CA GLN A 29 54.71 46.08 -24.54
C GLN A 29 54.71 44.57 -24.31
N ARG A 30 55.50 43.82 -25.09
CA ARG A 30 55.67 42.38 -24.91
C ARG A 30 56.35 42.06 -23.58
N ILE A 31 57.42 42.79 -23.22
CA ILE A 31 58.10 42.63 -21.92
C ILE A 31 57.17 42.95 -20.76
N ASN A 32 56.40 44.04 -20.84
CA ASN A 32 55.47 44.41 -19.77
C ASN A 32 54.39 43.34 -19.55
N ALA A 33 53.79 42.83 -20.63
CA ALA A 33 52.79 41.76 -20.53
C ALA A 33 53.36 40.45 -19.95
N LEU A 34 54.61 40.10 -20.28
CA LEU A 34 55.28 38.92 -19.74
C LEU A 34 55.65 39.11 -18.25
N ASN A 35 56.16 40.27 -17.88
CA ASN A 35 56.49 40.60 -16.50
C ASN A 35 55.24 40.66 -15.60
N ASP A 36 54.15 41.23 -16.10
CA ASP A 36 52.87 41.27 -15.40
C ASP A 36 52.33 39.85 -15.16
N PHE A 37 52.48 38.94 -16.12
CA PHE A 37 52.14 37.54 -15.93
C PHE A 37 53.00 36.87 -14.88
N MET A 38 54.33 37.00 -14.93
CA MET A 38 55.21 36.39 -13.93
C MET A 38 54.99 36.95 -12.51
N LYS A 39 54.56 38.21 -12.40
CA LYS A 39 54.17 38.82 -11.12
C LYS A 39 52.88 38.23 -10.55
N HIS A 40 51.93 37.91 -11.41
CA HIS A 40 50.60 37.44 -11.03
C HIS A 40 50.42 35.91 -11.06
N PHE A 41 51.30 35.19 -11.73
CA PHE A 41 51.32 33.73 -11.83
C PHE A 41 52.63 33.19 -11.23
N SER A 42 52.67 33.16 -9.90
CA SER A 42 53.80 32.62 -9.14
C SER A 42 53.74 31.09 -9.09
N PRO A 43 54.87 30.41 -8.77
CA PRO A 43 54.88 28.97 -8.51
C PRO A 43 53.83 28.54 -7.47
N ASP A 44 53.59 29.34 -6.43
CA ASP A 44 52.58 29.05 -5.41
C ASP A 44 51.16 29.01 -5.97
N ILE A 45 50.85 29.91 -6.93
CA ILE A 45 49.56 29.94 -7.61
C ILE A 45 49.41 28.71 -8.52
N ALA A 46 50.47 28.33 -9.24
CA ALA A 46 50.47 27.13 -10.06
C ALA A 46 50.23 25.86 -9.23
N LEU A 47 50.91 25.72 -8.08
CA LEU A 47 50.71 24.60 -7.15
C LEU A 47 49.29 24.58 -6.58
N ALA A 48 48.79 25.72 -6.11
CA ALA A 48 47.44 25.80 -5.54
C ALA A 48 46.34 25.43 -6.57
N LEU A 49 46.51 25.79 -7.85
CA LEU A 49 45.60 25.38 -8.92
C LEU A 49 45.68 23.88 -9.23
N LEU A 50 46.88 23.29 -9.16
CA LEU A 50 47.05 21.84 -9.32
C LEU A 50 46.42 21.06 -8.17
N ASP A 51 46.63 21.51 -6.93
CA ASP A 51 46.05 20.90 -5.72
C ASP A 51 44.52 21.01 -5.71
N GLU A 52 43.97 22.14 -6.16
CA GLU A 52 42.53 22.30 -6.32
C GLU A 52 41.98 21.40 -7.43
N ARG A 53 42.65 21.32 -8.58
CA ARG A 53 42.25 20.43 -9.68
C ARG A 53 42.26 18.97 -9.22
N GLU A 54 43.27 18.54 -8.48
CA GLU A 54 43.35 17.18 -7.97
C GLU A 54 42.22 16.87 -6.98
N ARG A 55 41.97 17.77 -6.02
CA ARG A 55 40.83 17.64 -5.09
C ARG A 55 39.49 17.59 -5.81
N ASN A 56 39.28 18.44 -6.82
CA ASN A 56 38.05 18.44 -7.60
C ASN A 56 37.87 17.13 -8.39
N LEU A 57 38.95 16.57 -8.95
CA LEU A 57 38.89 15.27 -9.62
C LEU A 57 38.57 14.13 -8.65
N GLN A 58 39.14 14.15 -7.45
CA GLN A 58 38.81 13.17 -6.40
C GLN A 58 37.34 13.30 -5.95
N TYR A 59 36.85 14.52 -5.79
CA TYR A 59 35.46 14.79 -5.44
C TYR A 59 34.50 14.24 -6.50
N ILE A 60 34.76 14.49 -7.79
CA ILE A 60 33.95 13.96 -8.89
C ILE A 60 33.90 12.43 -8.84
N LYS A 61 35.05 11.77 -8.69
CA LYS A 61 35.10 10.31 -8.56
C LYS A 61 34.27 9.78 -7.39
N SER A 62 34.38 10.43 -6.22
CA SER A 62 33.59 10.03 -5.04
C SER A 62 32.10 10.24 -5.27
N ARG A 63 31.70 11.32 -5.95
CA ARG A 63 30.30 11.60 -6.29
C ARG A 63 29.75 10.63 -7.32
N ASP A 64 30.56 10.24 -8.30
CA ASP A 64 30.15 9.26 -9.31
C ASP A 64 29.92 7.89 -8.64
N GLN A 65 30.79 7.47 -7.73
CA GLN A 65 30.60 6.25 -6.96
C GLN A 65 29.35 6.31 -6.08
N GLU A 66 29.15 7.41 -5.35
CA GLU A 66 27.97 7.61 -4.50
C GLU A 66 26.68 7.55 -5.35
N ASN A 67 26.68 8.18 -6.52
CA ASN A 67 25.54 8.15 -7.43
C ASN A 67 25.26 6.74 -7.97
N GLU A 68 26.30 5.95 -8.25
CA GLU A 68 26.16 4.55 -8.66
C GLU A 68 25.55 3.71 -7.53
N ASP A 69 26.05 3.85 -6.30
CA ASP A 69 25.53 3.14 -5.13
C ASP A 69 24.05 3.52 -4.84
N ILE A 70 23.70 4.80 -5.00
CA ILE A 70 22.32 5.29 -4.92
C ILE A 70 21.46 4.66 -6.03
N ALA A 71 21.94 4.64 -7.28
CA ALA A 71 21.20 4.07 -8.39
C ALA A 71 20.91 2.58 -8.18
N LEU A 72 21.90 1.82 -7.68
CA LEU A 72 21.74 0.41 -7.33
C LEU A 72 20.72 0.21 -6.20
N THR A 73 20.79 1.05 -5.16
CA THR A 73 19.87 0.97 -4.01
C THR A 73 18.44 1.30 -4.43
N VAL A 74 18.24 2.38 -5.18
CA VAL A 74 16.93 2.76 -5.73
C VAL A 74 16.41 1.66 -6.67
N GLY A 75 17.28 1.05 -7.47
CA GLY A 75 16.92 -0.09 -8.32
C GLY A 75 16.37 -1.27 -7.52
N LYS A 76 17.04 -1.66 -6.43
CA LYS A 76 16.58 -2.73 -5.53
C LYS A 76 15.23 -2.41 -4.88
N LEU A 77 15.10 -1.20 -4.33
CA LEU A 77 13.85 -0.76 -3.69
C LEU A 77 12.67 -0.73 -4.66
N ARG A 78 12.88 -0.38 -5.93
CA ARG A 78 11.83 -0.42 -6.94
C ARG A 78 11.34 -1.83 -7.22
N VAL A 79 12.26 -2.80 -7.33
CA VAL A 79 11.90 -4.21 -7.55
C VAL A 79 11.18 -4.78 -6.33
N GLU A 80 11.65 -4.48 -5.12
CA GLU A 80 10.99 -4.89 -3.88
C GLU A 80 9.59 -4.28 -3.77
N LEU A 81 9.43 -2.99 -4.10
CA LEU A 81 8.14 -2.33 -4.11
C LEU A 81 7.17 -3.00 -5.08
N GLU A 82 7.59 -3.24 -6.33
CA GLU A 82 6.76 -3.91 -7.33
C GLU A 82 6.36 -5.33 -6.89
N ALA A 83 7.26 -6.08 -6.26
CA ALA A 83 6.94 -7.39 -5.69
C ALA A 83 5.89 -7.29 -4.57
N THR A 84 5.99 -6.30 -3.68
CA THR A 84 5.00 -6.10 -2.61
C THR A 84 3.65 -5.63 -3.14
N GLU A 85 3.62 -4.79 -4.18
CA GLU A 85 2.40 -4.33 -4.84
C GLU A 85 1.67 -5.50 -5.52
N ASN A 86 2.39 -6.37 -6.22
CA ASN A 86 1.79 -7.56 -6.83
C ASN A 86 1.18 -8.51 -5.77
N ASN A 87 1.89 -8.76 -4.66
CA ASN A 87 1.36 -9.56 -3.57
C ASN A 87 0.12 -8.93 -2.91
N LEU A 88 0.06 -7.60 -2.82
CA LEU A 88 -1.10 -6.88 -2.30
C LEU A 88 -2.31 -7.08 -3.23
N ILE A 89 -2.12 -6.93 -4.54
CA ILE A 89 -3.17 -7.14 -5.55
C ILE A 89 -3.71 -8.58 -5.47
N ASP A 90 -2.83 -9.57 -5.36
CA ASP A 90 -3.22 -10.98 -5.21
C ASP A 90 -4.06 -11.20 -3.94
N SER A 91 -3.65 -10.58 -2.83
CA SER A 91 -4.39 -10.67 -1.57
C SER A 91 -5.75 -9.96 -1.64
N GLU A 92 -5.83 -8.80 -2.30
CA GLU A 92 -7.09 -8.06 -2.50
C GLU A 92 -8.07 -8.86 -3.35
N CYS A 93 -7.58 -9.53 -4.39
CA CYS A 93 -8.37 -10.44 -5.22
C CYS A 93 -8.97 -11.58 -4.37
N HIS A 94 -8.15 -12.23 -3.54
CA HIS A 94 -8.62 -13.32 -2.69
C HIS A 94 -9.65 -12.87 -1.64
N VAL A 95 -9.49 -11.66 -1.08
CA VAL A 95 -10.48 -11.09 -0.17
C VAL A 95 -11.82 -10.86 -0.88
N ALA A 96 -11.81 -10.35 -2.11
CA ALA A 96 -13.04 -10.15 -2.88
C ALA A 96 -13.80 -11.47 -3.14
N GLU A 97 -13.07 -12.55 -3.46
CA GLU A 97 -13.65 -13.89 -3.62
C GLU A 97 -14.28 -14.41 -2.31
N LEU A 98 -13.60 -14.21 -1.18
CA LEU A 98 -14.12 -14.61 0.13
C LEU A 98 -15.36 -13.81 0.54
N GLU A 99 -15.39 -12.52 0.23
CA GLU A 99 -16.56 -11.67 0.48
C GLU A 99 -17.78 -12.11 -0.34
N GLU A 100 -17.58 -12.51 -1.60
CA GLU A 100 -18.65 -13.07 -2.43
C GLU A 100 -19.19 -14.38 -1.86
N ALA A 101 -18.30 -15.32 -1.51
CA ALA A 101 -18.69 -16.57 -0.89
C ALA A 101 -19.43 -16.35 0.45
N LEU A 102 -19.02 -15.35 1.23
CA LEU A 102 -19.69 -14.99 2.48
C LEU A 102 -21.11 -14.46 2.25
N ARG A 103 -21.32 -13.63 1.22
CA ARG A 103 -22.66 -13.14 0.85
C ARG A 103 -23.59 -14.29 0.46
N ASP A 104 -23.11 -15.24 -0.32
CA ASP A 104 -23.88 -16.44 -0.69
C ASP A 104 -24.26 -17.27 0.53
N LYS A 105 -23.32 -17.44 1.47
CA LYS A 105 -23.58 -18.17 2.72
C LYS A 105 -24.59 -17.46 3.61
N GLN A 106 -24.57 -16.12 3.68
CA GLN A 106 -25.57 -15.34 4.41
C GLN A 106 -26.96 -15.53 3.81
N ALA A 107 -27.10 -15.46 2.48
CA ALA A 107 -28.38 -15.69 1.81
C ALA A 107 -28.94 -17.10 2.07
N LEU A 108 -28.08 -18.13 2.09
CA LEU A 108 -28.47 -19.49 2.45
C LEU A 108 -28.91 -19.61 3.92
N LEU A 109 -28.25 -18.89 4.82
CA LEU A 109 -28.59 -18.87 6.24
C LEU A 109 -29.99 -18.26 6.44
N GLU A 110 -30.25 -17.08 5.86
CA GLU A 110 -31.55 -16.41 5.91
C GLU A 110 -32.68 -17.30 5.34
N ALA A 111 -32.42 -17.97 4.21
CA ALA A 111 -33.37 -18.91 3.62
C ALA A 111 -33.65 -20.11 4.54
N SER A 112 -32.62 -20.62 5.23
CA SER A 112 -32.76 -21.70 6.21
C SER A 112 -33.54 -21.25 7.44
N GLU A 113 -33.28 -20.06 7.97
CA GLU A 113 -34.01 -19.49 9.11
C GLU A 113 -35.51 -19.35 8.81
N LYS A 114 -35.85 -18.85 7.61
CA LYS A 114 -37.24 -18.78 7.16
C LYS A 114 -37.90 -20.17 7.10
N ARG A 115 -37.21 -21.15 6.53
CA ARG A 115 -37.71 -22.54 6.45
C ARG A 115 -37.92 -23.15 7.84
N ILE A 116 -37.04 -22.89 8.79
CA ILE A 116 -37.17 -23.36 10.17
C ILE A 116 -38.40 -22.72 10.83
N ALA A 117 -38.64 -21.43 10.62
CA ALA A 117 -39.83 -20.76 11.14
C ALA A 117 -41.12 -21.34 10.56
N GLU A 118 -41.15 -21.60 9.25
CA GLU A 118 -42.27 -22.27 8.58
C GLU A 118 -42.49 -23.68 9.15
N GLN A 119 -41.44 -24.48 9.30
CA GLN A 119 -41.52 -25.83 9.89
C GLN A 119 -42.00 -25.80 11.34
N SER A 120 -41.53 -24.85 12.15
CA SER A 120 -41.96 -24.67 13.54
C SER A 120 -43.47 -24.44 13.61
N SER A 121 -44.03 -23.61 12.72
CA SER A 121 -45.48 -23.37 12.67
C SER A 121 -46.28 -24.63 12.32
N ILE A 122 -45.77 -25.46 11.39
CA ILE A 122 -46.39 -26.73 11.00
C ILE A 122 -46.37 -27.72 12.17
N VAL A 123 -45.25 -27.83 12.88
CA VAL A 123 -45.12 -28.70 14.05
C VAL A 123 -46.13 -28.29 15.13
N THR A 124 -46.21 -27.00 15.46
CA THR A 124 -47.19 -26.50 16.44
C THR A 124 -48.64 -26.80 16.01
N ALA A 125 -48.96 -26.64 14.72
CA ALA A 125 -50.29 -26.99 14.21
C ALA A 125 -50.58 -28.50 14.28
N ALA A 126 -49.59 -29.34 13.94
CA ALA A 126 -49.70 -30.78 14.02
C ALA A 126 -49.89 -31.26 15.47
N GLU A 127 -49.16 -30.69 16.42
CA GLU A 127 -49.32 -30.97 17.85
C GLU A 127 -50.75 -30.66 18.33
N LYS A 128 -51.28 -29.49 17.95
CA LYS A 128 -52.67 -29.11 18.24
C LYS A 128 -53.66 -30.12 17.65
N LEU A 129 -53.48 -30.53 16.40
CA LEU A 129 -54.34 -31.53 15.75
C LEU A 129 -54.30 -32.90 16.45
N VAL A 130 -53.10 -33.40 16.78
CA VAL A 130 -52.94 -34.67 17.51
C VAL A 130 -53.64 -34.61 18.86
N ARG A 131 -53.48 -33.51 19.60
CA ARG A 131 -54.14 -33.30 20.89
C ARG A 131 -55.66 -33.28 20.76
N CYS A 132 -56.20 -32.56 19.77
CA CYS A 132 -57.65 -32.54 19.49
C CYS A 132 -58.18 -33.92 19.12
N LYS A 133 -57.47 -34.64 18.24
CA LYS A 133 -57.89 -35.99 17.80
C LYS A 133 -57.90 -36.98 18.96
N GLY A 134 -56.89 -36.90 19.85
CA GLY A 134 -56.83 -37.69 21.08
C GLY A 134 -58.03 -37.43 22.00
N ARG A 135 -58.39 -36.16 22.25
CA ARG A 135 -59.58 -35.81 23.06
C ARG A 135 -60.89 -36.27 22.43
N TYR A 136 -61.04 -36.12 21.11
CA TYR A 136 -62.26 -36.55 20.43
C TYR A 136 -62.51 -38.06 20.59
N HIS A 137 -61.47 -38.89 20.45
CA HIS A 137 -61.60 -40.34 20.65
C HIS A 137 -61.85 -40.72 22.10
N SER A 138 -61.22 -40.04 23.07
CA SER A 138 -61.50 -40.30 24.48
C SER A 138 -62.95 -39.93 24.84
N GLU A 139 -63.46 -38.80 24.36
CA GLU A 139 -64.84 -38.39 24.58
C GLU A 139 -65.84 -39.36 23.96
N GLN A 140 -65.61 -39.82 22.72
CA GLN A 140 -66.43 -40.86 22.10
C GLN A 140 -66.44 -42.15 22.94
N ASN A 141 -65.27 -42.57 23.45
CA ASN A 141 -65.17 -43.74 24.31
C ASN A 141 -65.96 -43.57 25.62
N TYR A 142 -65.87 -42.40 26.28
CA TYR A 142 -66.63 -42.13 27.51
C TYR A 142 -68.13 -42.08 27.26
N ARG A 143 -68.59 -41.45 26.16
CA ARG A 143 -70.01 -41.43 25.78
C ARG A 143 -70.55 -42.84 25.51
N ALA A 144 -69.78 -43.69 24.83
CA ALA A 144 -70.18 -45.09 24.59
C ALA A 144 -70.28 -45.90 25.88
N LEU A 145 -69.31 -45.77 26.80
CA LEU A 145 -69.35 -46.42 28.11
C LEU A 145 -70.54 -45.94 28.95
N ALA A 146 -70.76 -44.64 29.02
CA ALA A 146 -71.85 -44.07 29.80
C ALA A 146 -73.23 -44.53 29.28
N ALA A 147 -73.40 -44.63 27.96
CA ALA A 147 -74.60 -45.21 27.37
C ALA A 147 -74.81 -46.69 27.77
N LEU A 148 -73.73 -47.48 27.81
CA LEU A 148 -73.79 -48.90 28.25
C LEU A 148 -74.25 -49.02 29.71
N PHE A 149 -73.80 -48.12 30.58
CA PHE A 149 -74.10 -48.15 32.01
C PHE A 149 -75.29 -47.26 32.43
N GLY A 150 -75.95 -46.58 31.49
CA GLY A 150 -77.12 -45.73 31.76
C GLY A 150 -76.81 -44.47 32.58
N VAL A 151 -75.59 -43.96 32.53
CA VAL A 151 -75.15 -42.76 33.29
C VAL A 151 -74.95 -41.56 32.37
N THR A 152 -75.08 -40.34 32.90
CA THR A 152 -74.87 -39.09 32.15
C THR A 152 -73.39 -38.70 32.10
N VAL A 153 -72.92 -38.29 30.92
CA VAL A 153 -71.56 -37.76 30.73
C VAL A 153 -71.56 -36.24 30.87
N PRO A 154 -70.76 -35.65 31.76
CA PRO A 154 -70.57 -34.21 31.82
C PRO A 154 -69.73 -33.72 30.63
N ASP A 155 -69.98 -32.50 30.17
CA ASP A 155 -69.21 -31.91 29.06
C ASP A 155 -67.73 -31.71 29.45
N LEU A 156 -66.84 -31.99 28.50
CA LEU A 156 -65.41 -31.76 28.71
C LEU A 156 -65.10 -30.25 28.73
N PRO A 157 -64.19 -29.81 29.61
CA PRO A 157 -63.71 -28.44 29.59
C PRO A 157 -62.97 -28.14 28.27
N PRO A 158 -63.07 -26.90 27.76
CA PRO A 158 -62.39 -26.50 26.54
C PRO A 158 -60.88 -26.69 26.66
N LEU A 159 -60.24 -26.93 25.51
CA LEU A 159 -58.78 -26.98 25.41
C LEU A 159 -58.19 -25.66 25.93
N GLN A 160 -57.27 -25.74 26.88
CA GLN A 160 -56.44 -24.59 27.26
C GLN A 160 -55.65 -24.16 26.03
N ALA A 161 -55.69 -22.85 25.73
CA ALA A 161 -54.81 -22.27 24.75
C ALA A 161 -53.41 -22.26 25.38
N ASP A 162 -52.47 -22.99 24.78
CA ASP A 162 -51.07 -22.82 25.10
C ASP A 162 -50.61 -21.58 24.34
N ASP A 163 -50.12 -20.57 25.09
CA ASP A 163 -49.49 -19.33 24.58
C ASP A 163 -48.17 -19.62 23.85
#